data_AF-A0A2V5Z4M0-F1
#
_entry.id   AF-A0A2V5Z4M0-F1
#
_cell.length_a   1.000
_cell.length_b   1.000
_cell.length_c   1.000
_cell.angle_alpha   90.00
_cell.angle_beta   90.00
_cell.angle_gamma   90.00
#
_symmetry.space_group_name_H-M   'P 1'
#
loop_
_entity.id
_entity.type
_entity.pdbx_description
1 polymer ?
#
loop_
_entity_poly.entity_id
_entity_poly.type
_entity_poly.pdbx_seq_one_letter_code
_entity_poly.pdbx_strand_id
1 'polypeptide(L)'
;MRDELHRHDRVAKIRRTMFEVEIYARGLREMGNILELDRQLVEIAGLRYKVDTNHDIVYLEFDEPTLSVREIRAIFLKLGLEPLFIGAIPPELQSRTKTKRLSV
;
A
#
# COMPACT_ATOMS: atom_id res chain seq x y z
N MET A 1 -49.59 18.11 -13.36
CA MET A 1 -48.91 16.95 -13.99
C MET A 1 -47.50 17.38 -14.32
N ARG A 2 -46.40 16.80 -13.85
CA ARG A 2 -46.09 15.75 -12.88
C ARG A 2 -44.64 16.03 -12.46
N ASP A 3 -44.35 15.95 -11.16
CA ASP A 3 -43.04 15.60 -10.62
C ASP A 3 -42.46 14.39 -11.37
N GLU A 4 -41.17 14.41 -11.66
CA GLU A 4 -40.37 13.20 -11.49
C GLU A 4 -38.93 13.53 -11.07
N LEU A 5 -38.50 12.74 -10.10
CA LEU A 5 -37.38 12.88 -9.19
C LEU A 5 -36.41 11.72 -9.48
N HIS A 6 -35.10 12.00 -9.44
CA HIS A 6 -33.98 11.06 -9.23
C HIS A 6 -33.74 9.86 -10.19
N ARG A 7 -32.53 9.81 -10.76
CA ARG A 7 -31.51 8.76 -10.50
C ARG A 7 -30.20 9.11 -11.22
N HIS A 8 -29.14 9.42 -10.47
CA HIS A 8 -27.88 8.66 -10.38
C HIS A 8 -27.34 8.20 -11.76
N ASP A 9 -26.13 8.56 -12.19
CA ASP A 9 -24.91 8.49 -11.39
C ASP A 9 -23.78 9.31 -12.03
N ARG A 10 -23.00 9.94 -11.16
CA ARG A 10 -21.80 10.71 -11.47
C ARG A 10 -20.67 9.77 -11.90
N VAL A 11 -20.59 9.37 -13.17
CA VAL A 11 -19.33 8.83 -13.73
C VAL A 11 -18.38 9.95 -14.16
N ALA A 12 -18.34 11.02 -13.37
CA ALA A 12 -17.30 12.02 -13.46
C ALA A 12 -16.01 11.44 -12.88
N LYS A 13 -15.19 10.83 -13.75
CA LYS A 13 -13.75 11.06 -13.80
C LYS A 13 -13.07 11.23 -12.42
N ILE A 14 -13.17 10.23 -11.56
CA ILE A 14 -12.23 10.11 -10.46
C ILE A 14 -10.98 9.54 -11.10
N ARG A 15 -9.98 10.40 -11.37
CA ARG A 15 -8.60 9.92 -11.40
C ARG A 15 -8.39 9.29 -10.03
N ARG A 16 -8.61 7.98 -9.90
CA ARG A 16 -8.13 7.21 -8.77
C ARG A 16 -6.63 7.44 -8.79
N THR A 17 -6.12 8.20 -7.85
CA THR A 17 -4.68 8.21 -7.58
C THR A 17 -4.40 6.86 -6.94
N MET A 18 -4.27 5.85 -7.77
CA MET A 18 -4.01 4.48 -7.38
C MET A 18 -2.51 4.39 -7.09
N PHE A 19 -2.16 4.01 -5.87
CA PHE A 19 -0.78 3.93 -5.43
C PHE A 19 -0.31 2.48 -5.52
N GLU A 20 0.83 2.27 -6.15
CA GLU A 20 1.43 0.95 -6.30
C GLU A 20 2.82 0.97 -5.69
N VAL A 21 3.17 -0.09 -4.97
CA VAL A 21 4.49 -0.28 -4.36
C VAL A 21 4.91 -1.73 -4.50
N GLU A 22 6.13 -1.93 -4.98
CA GLU A 22 6.76 -3.23 -5.10
C GLU A 22 7.78 -3.39 -3.96
N ILE A 23 7.75 -4.53 -3.29
CA ILE A 23 8.59 -4.78 -2.12
C ILE A 23 9.18 -6.17 -2.22
N TYR A 24 10.49 -6.25 -2.36
CA TYR A 24 11.22 -7.49 -2.19
C TYR A 24 11.43 -7.76 -0.70
N ALA A 25 11.04 -8.93 -0.20
CA ALA A 25 11.16 -9.30 1.21
C ALA A 25 11.81 -10.68 1.33
N ARG A 26 13.12 -10.72 1.58
CA ARG A 26 13.87 -11.98 1.67
C ARG A 26 13.30 -12.89 2.75
N GLY A 27 12.95 -14.13 2.39
CA GLY A 27 12.40 -15.12 3.32
C GLY A 27 10.88 -15.13 3.39
N LEU A 28 10.21 -14.33 2.55
CA LEU A 28 8.75 -14.31 2.45
C LEU A 28 8.18 -15.65 1.99
N ARG A 29 8.89 -16.43 1.16
CA ARG A 29 8.44 -17.76 0.70
C ARG A 29 8.15 -18.77 1.81
N GLU A 30 8.64 -18.54 3.02
CA GLU A 30 8.32 -19.36 4.19
C GLU A 30 6.82 -19.26 4.49
N MET A 31 6.12 -20.38 4.52
CA MET A 31 4.65 -20.40 4.62
C MET A 31 4.12 -19.68 5.88
N GLY A 32 4.87 -19.71 6.99
CA GLY A 32 4.54 -18.95 8.19
C GLY A 32 4.57 -17.44 7.98
N ASN A 33 5.55 -16.94 7.23
CA ASN A 33 5.70 -15.51 6.93
C ASN A 33 4.59 -15.02 6.00
N ILE A 34 4.18 -15.85 5.03
CA ILE A 34 3.05 -15.52 4.13
C ILE A 34 1.75 -15.38 4.93
N LEU A 35 1.46 -16.35 5.82
CA LEU A 35 0.23 -16.35 6.61
C LEU A 35 0.17 -15.19 7.60
N GLU A 36 1.28 -14.88 8.26
CA GLU A 36 1.35 -13.74 9.19
C GLU A 36 1.29 -12.40 8.46
N LEU A 37 1.86 -12.31 7.26
CA LEU A 37 1.74 -11.14 6.40
C LEU A 37 0.29 -10.95 5.94
N ASP A 38 -0.35 -12.02 5.43
CA ASP A 38 -1.76 -12.02 5.00
C ASP A 38 -2.69 -11.47 6.10
N ARG A 39 -2.52 -11.96 7.34
CA ARG A 39 -3.25 -11.48 8.53
C ARG A 39 -3.09 -9.99 8.77
N GLN A 40 -1.88 -9.44 8.66
CA GLN A 40 -1.66 -8.01 8.88
C GLN A 40 -2.18 -7.15 7.72
N LEU A 41 -2.07 -7.62 6.48
CA LEU A 41 -2.49 -6.86 5.31
C LEU A 41 -4.02 -6.87 5.12
N VAL A 42 -4.72 -7.96 5.46
CA VAL A 42 -6.18 -8.04 5.34
C VAL A 42 -6.92 -7.11 6.31
N GLU A 43 -6.29 -6.72 7.42
CA GLU A 43 -6.85 -5.73 8.35
C GLU A 43 -6.86 -4.30 7.76
N ILE A 44 -6.17 -4.07 6.65
CA ILE A 44 -5.99 -2.74 6.06
C ILE A 44 -7.06 -2.52 4.99
N ALA A 45 -8.04 -1.68 5.33
CA ALA A 45 -9.14 -1.35 4.41
C ALA A 45 -8.62 -0.68 3.13
N GLY A 46 -9.07 -1.18 1.97
CA GLY A 46 -8.69 -0.64 0.66
C GLY A 46 -7.28 -1.03 0.19
N LEU A 47 -6.59 -1.91 0.91
CA LEU A 47 -5.34 -2.51 0.46
C LEU A 47 -5.62 -3.75 -0.39
N ARG A 48 -5.01 -3.79 -1.57
CA ARG A 48 -4.90 -4.99 -2.39
C ARG A 48 -3.44 -5.39 -2.44
N TYR A 49 -3.17 -6.68 -2.30
CA TYR A 49 -1.81 -7.16 -2.34
C TYR A 49 -1.72 -8.46 -3.12
N LYS A 50 -0.54 -8.68 -3.69
CA LYS A 50 -0.18 -9.92 -4.36
C LYS A 50 1.19 -10.33 -3.89
N VAL A 51 1.30 -11.55 -3.40
CA VAL A 51 2.57 -12.15 -3.02
C VAL A 51 3.06 -13.02 -4.17
N ASP A 52 4.27 -12.73 -4.65
CA ASP A 52 5.04 -13.57 -5.56
C ASP A 52 6.09 -14.33 -4.75
N THR A 53 5.78 -15.59 -4.44
CA THR A 53 6.64 -16.47 -3.66
C THR A 53 7.87 -16.95 -4.42
N ASN A 54 7.86 -16.87 -5.75
CA ASN A 54 9.00 -17.28 -6.58
C ASN A 54 10.15 -16.28 -6.47
N HIS A 55 9.83 -15.00 -6.37
CA HIS A 55 10.82 -13.92 -6.29
C HIS A 55 10.92 -13.29 -4.89
N ASP A 56 10.15 -13.78 -3.91
CA ASP A 56 10.01 -13.16 -2.60
C ASP A 56 9.55 -11.68 -2.72
N ILE A 57 8.68 -11.36 -3.69
CA ILE A 57 8.19 -9.99 -3.96
C ILE A 57 6.73 -9.86 -3.54
N VAL A 58 6.39 -8.74 -2.92
CA VAL A 58 5.02 -8.31 -2.62
C VAL A 58 4.70 -7.08 -3.43
N TYR A 59 3.58 -7.14 -4.14
CA TYR A 59 2.98 -6.00 -4.81
C TYR A 59 1.86 -5.49 -3.91
N LEU A 60 1.92 -4.23 -3.54
CA LEU A 60 0.88 -3.54 -2.77
C LEU A 60 0.24 -2.48 -3.64
N GLU A 61 -1.08 -2.47 -3.66
CA GLU A 61 -1.91 -1.56 -4.41
C GLU A 61 -2.92 -0.92 -3.45
N PHE A 62 -3.01 0.41 -3.49
CA PHE A 62 -3.89 1.19 -2.63
C PHE A 62 -4.76 2.11 -3.47
N ASP A 63 -6.07 2.12 -3.21
CA ASP A 63 -6.96 3.13 -3.80
C ASP A 63 -6.77 4.52 -3.13
N GLU A 64 -6.25 4.56 -1.88
CA GLU A 64 -5.96 5.77 -1.09
C GLU A 64 -4.65 5.60 -0.28
N PRO A 65 -3.90 6.66 0.04
CA PRO A 65 -2.61 6.55 0.73
C PRO A 65 -2.80 6.34 2.24
N THR A 66 -3.41 5.22 2.62
CA THR A 66 -3.76 4.87 4.00
C THR A 66 -2.55 4.46 4.84
N LEU A 67 -1.52 3.88 4.22
CA LEU A 67 -0.27 3.50 4.86
C LEU A 67 0.89 4.34 4.37
N SER A 68 1.83 4.65 5.27
CA SER A 68 3.13 5.20 4.87
C SER A 68 4.15 4.10 4.64
N VAL A 69 5.19 4.37 3.84
CA VAL A 69 6.34 3.47 3.62
C VAL A 69 6.96 2.97 4.94
N ARG A 70 6.99 3.83 5.98
CA ARG A 70 7.45 3.45 7.32
C ARG A 70 6.57 2.38 7.97
N GLU A 71 5.25 2.53 7.88
CA GLU A 71 4.28 1.57 8.42
C GLU A 71 4.38 0.23 7.69
N ILE A 72 4.44 0.30 6.35
CA ILE A 72 4.65 -0.88 5.51
C ILE A 72 5.94 -1.60 5.92
N ARG A 73 7.06 -0.87 6.03
CA ARG A 73 8.33 -1.43 6.48
C ARG A 73 8.23 -2.07 7.87
N ALA A 74 7.50 -1.46 8.80
CA ALA A 74 7.33 -1.98 10.14
C ALA A 74 6.59 -3.32 10.16
N ILE A 75 5.60 -3.53 9.27
CA ILE A 75 4.90 -4.81 9.11
C ILE A 75 5.89 -5.93 8.77
N PHE A 76 6.73 -5.74 7.75
CA PHE A 76 7.72 -6.73 7.34
C PHE A 76 8.79 -6.96 8.43
N LEU A 77 9.29 -5.90 9.07
CA LEU A 77 10.29 -6.01 10.13
C LEU A 77 9.78 -6.78 11.35
N LYS A 78 8.49 -6.66 11.70
CA LYS A 78 7.87 -7.46 12.78
C LYS A 78 7.91 -8.97 12.50
N LEU A 79 7.90 -9.34 11.23
CA LEU A 79 8.00 -10.73 10.77
C LEU A 79 9.46 -11.20 10.65
N GLY A 80 10.43 -10.35 11.01
CA GLY A 80 11.85 -10.64 10.80
C GLY A 80 12.28 -10.60 9.32
N LEU A 81 11.44 -10.03 8.45
CA LEU A 81 11.74 -9.86 7.04
C LEU A 81 12.46 -8.53 6.80
N GLU A 82 13.38 -8.52 5.83
CA GLU A 82 14.07 -7.31 5.38
C GLU A 82 13.43 -6.79 4.08
N PRO A 83 12.50 -5.81 4.15
CA PRO A 83 11.83 -5.28 2.96
C PRO A 83 12.73 -4.29 2.21
N LEU A 84 12.90 -4.52 0.92
CA LEU A 84 13.52 -3.62 -0.05
C LEU A 84 12.44 -3.10 -0.99
N PHE A 85 12.24 -1.79 -0.99
CA PHE A 85 11.28 -1.15 -1.87
C PHE A 85 11.88 -1.05 -3.27
N ILE A 86 11.19 -1.62 -4.25
CA ILE A 86 11.60 -1.68 -5.65
C ILE A 86 10.76 -0.67 -6.45
N GLY A 87 11.38 -0.05 -7.44
CA GLY A 87 10.69 0.88 -8.34
C GLY A 87 10.43 2.27 -7.74
N ALA A 88 9.39 2.92 -8.24
CA ALA A 88 9.03 4.28 -7.86
C ALA A 88 8.05 4.27 -6.69
N ILE A 89 8.53 4.65 -5.51
CA ILE A 89 7.64 4.88 -4.36
C ILE A 89 6.89 6.20 -4.59
N PRO A 90 5.55 6.20 -4.65
CA PRO A 90 4.80 7.44 -4.84
C PRO A 90 5.04 8.41 -3.67
N PRO A 91 5.25 9.71 -3.93
CA PRO A 91 5.63 10.68 -2.91
C PRO A 91 4.56 10.86 -1.82
N GLU A 92 3.31 10.48 -2.10
CA GLU A 92 2.20 10.43 -1.15
C GLU A 92 2.40 9.38 -0.05
N LEU A 93 3.04 8.25 -0.36
CA LEU A 93 3.39 7.21 0.63
C LEU A 93 4.73 7.49 1.33
N GLN A 94 5.57 8.32 0.72
CA GLN A 94 6.78 8.86 1.32
C GLN A 94 6.41 9.94 2.34
N SER A 95 5.85 9.53 3.48
CA SER A 95 5.54 10.41 4.62
C SER A 95 6.65 11.46 4.80
N ARG A 96 6.38 12.69 4.36
CA ARG A 96 7.30 13.82 4.46
C ARG A 96 7.39 14.22 5.93
N THR A 97 8.24 13.55 6.69
CA THR A 97 8.89 14.24 7.80
C THR A 97 9.74 15.32 7.15
N LYS A 98 9.19 16.54 7.05
CA LYS A 98 9.95 17.75 6.77
C LYS A 98 11.03 17.88 7.84
N THR A 99 12.19 17.27 7.66
CA THR A 99 13.41 17.80 8.25
C THR A 99 13.79 19.02 7.43
N LYS A 100 13.11 20.14 7.73
CA LYS A 100 13.52 21.45 7.24
C LYS A 100 14.82 21.76 7.96
N ARG A 101 15.94 21.77 7.23
CA ARG A 101 17.23 22.24 7.73
C ARG A 101 17.02 23.68 8.20
N LEU A 102 17.15 23.92 9.52
CA LEU A 102 17.24 25.28 10.05
C LEU A 102 18.52 25.87 9.47
N SER A 103 18.37 26.91 8.66
CA SER A 103 19.50 27.75 8.28
C SER A 103 19.77 28.64 9.48
N VAL A 104 20.94 28.43 10.11
CA VAL A 104 21.53 29.34 11.10
C VAL A 104 22.33 30.41 10.36
#